data_AF-A0A7Y8WZW5-F1
#
_entry.id   AF-A0A7Y8WZW5-F1
#
_cell.length_a   1.000
_cell.length_b   1.000
_cell.length_c   1.000
_cell.angle_alpha   90.00
_cell.angle_beta   90.00
_cell.angle_gamma   90.00
#
_symmetry.space_group_name_H-M   'P 1'
#
loop_
_entity.id
_entity.type
_entity.pdbx_description
1 polymer ?
#
loop_
_entity_poly.entity_id
_entity_poly.type
_entity_poly.pdbx_seq_one_letter_code
_entity_poly.pdbx_strand_id
1 'polypeptide(L)'
;MLDEATVALAASVGSGIVQAAGTDVWGVFRNRLARLLGRGNRQQETAQRERLDRTAAELAAAVRDGAGPADGAAGQPSRHGAAWRARIEDLLEQLEPDERVAVAAGLRALLDEVAPESVRPAAGGVEGNVFLGPTAVQSGDGNVQVNRFGSRP
;
A
#
# COMPACT_ATOMS: atom_id res chain seq x y z
N MET A 1 12.14 17.16 -5.23
CA MET A 1 11.56 16.18 -6.17
C MET A 1 12.12 14.80 -5.86
N LEU A 2 11.23 13.86 -5.53
CA LEU A 2 11.56 12.46 -5.31
C LEU A 2 11.80 11.75 -6.65
N ASP A 3 12.65 10.74 -6.66
CA ASP A 3 12.79 9.84 -7.80
C ASP A 3 11.57 8.88 -7.89
N GLU A 4 11.39 8.29 -9.07
CA GLU A 4 10.28 7.39 -9.37
C GLU A 4 10.25 6.17 -8.44
N ALA A 5 11.42 5.65 -8.06
CA ALA A 5 11.52 4.50 -7.15
C ALA A 5 11.02 4.83 -5.74
N THR A 6 11.24 6.06 -5.28
CA THR A 6 10.78 6.54 -3.97
C THR A 6 9.27 6.80 -3.97
N VAL A 7 8.74 7.32 -5.08
CA VAL A 7 7.29 7.46 -5.29
C VAL A 7 6.59 6.10 -5.30
N ALA A 8 7.16 5.11 -6.01
CA ALA A 8 6.64 3.75 -6.04
C ALA A 8 6.69 3.06 -4.66
N LEU A 9 7.75 3.32 -3.89
CA LEU A 9 7.85 2.84 -2.51
C LEU A 9 6.75 3.43 -1.62
N ALA A 10 6.50 4.74 -1.70
CA ALA A 10 5.45 5.39 -0.93
C ALA A 10 4.06 4.82 -1.27
N ALA A 11 3.79 4.56 -2.55
CA ALA A 11 2.57 3.89 -2.99
C ALA A 11 2.45 2.48 -2.39
N SER A 12 3.53 1.71 -2.41
CA SER A 12 3.57 0.35 -1.87
C SER A 12 3.31 0.31 -0.36
N VAL A 13 3.83 1.28 0.40
CA VAL A 13 3.51 1.41 1.84
C VAL A 13 2.05 1.78 2.06
N GLY A 14 1.48 2.66 1.24
CA GLY A 14 0.05 2.97 1.26
C GLY A 14 -0.82 1.72 1.07
N SER A 15 -0.52 0.88 0.08
CA SER A 15 -1.21 -0.39 -0.14
C SER A 15 -0.96 -1.40 0.98
N GLY A 16 0.27 -1.46 1.52
CA GLY A 16 0.61 -2.32 2.65
C GLY A 16 -0.18 -1.99 3.92
N ILE A 17 -0.46 -0.71 4.19
CA ILE A 17 -1.34 -0.29 5.30
C ILE A 17 -2.75 -0.86 5.12
N VAL A 18 -3.31 -0.74 3.92
CA VAL A 18 -4.67 -1.21 3.60
C VAL A 18 -4.76 -2.74 3.70
N GLN A 19 -3.75 -3.45 3.23
CA GLN A 19 -3.69 -4.92 3.25
C GLN A 19 -3.46 -5.47 4.67
N ALA A 20 -2.60 -4.82 5.45
CA ALA A 20 -2.32 -5.25 6.82
C ALA A 20 -3.46 -4.90 7.78
N ALA A 21 -4.21 -3.83 7.52
CA ALA A 21 -5.29 -3.38 8.38
C ALA A 21 -6.35 -4.47 8.58
N GLY A 22 -6.64 -4.79 9.84
CA GLY A 22 -7.60 -5.85 10.19
C GLY A 22 -7.05 -7.27 10.14
N THR A 23 -5.75 -7.44 9.84
CA THR A 23 -5.06 -8.75 9.91
C THR A 23 -4.22 -8.87 11.19
N ASP A 24 -3.78 -10.09 11.51
CA ASP A 24 -2.95 -10.36 12.69
C ASP A 24 -1.59 -9.65 12.64
N VAL A 25 -1.08 -9.33 11.44
CA VAL A 25 0.21 -8.64 11.27
C VAL A 25 0.11 -7.13 11.49
N TRP A 26 -1.10 -6.56 11.59
CA TRP A 26 -1.33 -5.12 11.75
C TRP A 26 -0.57 -4.52 12.92
N GLY A 27 -0.59 -5.18 14.08
CA GLY A 27 0.02 -4.65 15.30
C GLY A 27 1.52 -4.40 15.16
N VAL A 28 2.23 -5.34 14.53
CA VAL A 28 3.68 -5.25 14.30
C VAL A 28 3.99 -4.20 13.24
N PHE A 29 3.28 -4.25 12.12
CA PHE A 29 3.46 -3.31 11.01
C PHE A 29 3.21 -1.85 11.45
N ARG A 30 2.07 -1.60 12.10
CA ARG A 30 1.71 -0.28 12.64
C ARG A 30 2.78 0.29 13.55
N ASN A 31 3.27 -0.51 14.50
CA ASN A 31 4.24 -0.03 15.48
C ASN A 31 5.59 0.31 14.83
N ARG A 32 6.04 -0.50 13.86
CA ARG A 32 7.28 -0.24 13.11
C ARG A 32 7.14 0.99 12.22
N LEU A 33 6.03 1.11 11.49
CA LEU A 33 5.76 2.27 10.64
C LEU A 33 5.67 3.56 11.46
N ALA A 34 4.96 3.55 12.60
CA ALA A 34 4.86 4.70 13.48
C ALA A 34 6.23 5.18 13.99
N ARG A 35 7.15 4.27 14.30
CA ARG A 35 8.54 4.60 14.67
C ARG A 35 9.33 5.23 13.53
N LEU A 36 9.23 4.66 12.33
CA LEU A 36 9.90 5.21 11.13
C LEU A 36 9.40 6.63 10.82
N LEU A 37 8.08 6.83 10.83
CA LEU A 37 7.47 8.14 10.56
C LEU A 37 7.69 9.15 11.71
N GLY A 38 7.80 8.66 12.95
CA GLY A 38 8.06 9.48 14.14
C GLY A 38 9.54 9.84 14.35
N ARG A 39 10.46 9.19 13.62
CA ARG A 39 11.90 9.50 13.60
C ARG A 39 12.54 9.56 15.00
N GLY A 40 12.12 8.67 15.90
CA GLY A 40 12.60 8.62 17.29
C GLY A 40 11.96 9.64 18.23
N ASN A 41 11.11 10.54 17.75
CA ASN A 41 10.34 11.45 18.60
C ASN A 41 9.07 10.75 19.09
N ARG A 42 9.02 10.41 20.39
CA ARG A 42 7.89 9.67 21.00
C ARG A 42 6.53 10.33 20.79
N GLN A 43 6.46 11.66 20.77
CA GLN A 43 5.19 12.36 20.55
C GLN A 43 4.72 12.17 19.10
N GLN A 44 5.65 12.27 18.14
CA GLN A 44 5.35 12.02 16.74
C GLN A 44 4.99 10.56 16.48
N GLU A 45 5.72 9.61 17.07
CA GLU A 45 5.41 8.18 16.99
C GLU A 45 3.99 7.88 17.49
N THR A 46 3.61 8.45 18.64
CA THR A 46 2.27 8.30 19.22
C THR A 46 1.21 8.86 18.26
N ALA A 47 1.42 10.06 17.73
CA ALA A 47 0.49 10.68 16.78
C ALA A 47 0.34 9.88 15.48
N GLN A 48 1.43 9.32 14.93
CA GLN A 48 1.36 8.47 13.74
C GLN A 48 0.65 7.16 14.03
N ARG A 49 0.90 6.55 15.20
CA ARG A 49 0.23 5.33 15.62
C ARG A 49 -1.29 5.51 15.74
N GLU A 50 -1.74 6.57 16.41
CA GLU A 50 -3.17 6.89 16.54
C GLU A 50 -3.83 7.11 15.18
N ARG A 51 -3.13 7.77 14.25
CA ARG A 51 -3.63 7.97 12.89
C ARG A 51 -3.76 6.65 12.14
N LEU A 52 -2.77 5.77 12.23
CA LEU A 52 -2.83 4.43 11.64
C LEU A 52 -4.00 3.62 12.23
N ASP A 53 -4.17 3.64 13.55
CA ASP A 53 -5.27 2.95 14.23
C ASP A 53 -6.64 3.46 13.78
N ARG A 54 -6.79 4.77 13.57
CA ARG A 54 -8.00 5.35 12.99
C ARG A 54 -8.27 4.83 11.57
N THR A 55 -7.25 4.81 10.71
CA THR A 55 -7.37 4.25 9.36
C THR A 55 -7.81 2.78 9.39
N ALA A 56 -7.24 1.96 10.27
CA ALA A 56 -7.65 0.56 10.40
C ALA A 56 -9.10 0.42 10.88
N ALA A 57 -9.55 1.27 11.79
CA ALA A 57 -10.94 1.28 12.26
C ALA A 57 -11.93 1.69 11.16
N GLU A 58 -11.58 2.70 10.36
CA GLU A 58 -12.36 3.17 9.20
C GLU A 58 -12.47 2.10 8.12
N LEU A 59 -11.35 1.42 7.81
CA LEU A 59 -11.34 0.28 6.87
C LEU A 59 -12.20 -0.88 7.38
N ALA A 60 -12.12 -1.22 8.68
CA ALA A 60 -12.93 -2.27 9.27
C ALA A 60 -14.43 -1.92 9.31
N ALA A 61 -14.78 -0.65 9.48
CA ALA A 61 -16.17 -0.18 9.41
C ALA A 61 -16.73 -0.33 8.00
N ALA A 62 -15.97 0.07 6.97
CA ALA A 62 -16.37 -0.06 5.57
C ALA A 62 -16.68 -1.51 5.18
N VAL A 63 -15.93 -2.49 5.72
CA VAL A 63 -16.20 -3.92 5.50
C VAL A 63 -17.48 -4.38 6.20
N ARG A 64 -17.74 -3.93 7.44
CA ARG A 64 -18.94 -4.31 8.20
C ARG A 64 -20.23 -3.73 7.63
N ASP A 65 -20.18 -2.50 7.15
CA ASP A 65 -21.37 -1.78 6.67
C ASP A 65 -21.86 -2.28 5.30
N GLY A 66 -21.24 -3.34 4.75
CA GLY A 66 -21.71 -4.03 3.56
C GLY A 66 -21.65 -3.17 2.29
N ALA A 67 -20.86 -2.10 2.32
CA ALA A 67 -20.59 -1.30 1.15
C ALA A 67 -19.84 -2.22 0.16
N GLY A 68 -20.58 -2.74 -0.82
CA GLY A 68 -20.03 -3.61 -1.85
C GLY A 68 -19.12 -2.82 -2.80
N PRO A 69 -18.40 -3.51 -3.70
CA PRO A 69 -17.54 -2.87 -4.70
C PRO A 69 -18.27 -1.81 -5.56
N ALA A 70 -19.60 -1.87 -5.64
CA ALA A 70 -20.45 -0.99 -6.43
C ALA A 70 -20.87 0.33 -5.73
N ASP A 71 -20.87 0.40 -4.39
CA ASP A 71 -21.46 1.53 -3.63
C ASP A 71 -20.43 2.51 -3.04
N GLY A 72 -19.22 2.55 -3.61
CA GLY A 72 -18.16 3.50 -3.18
C GLY A 72 -17.20 2.96 -2.11
N ALA A 73 -17.44 1.76 -1.58
CA ALA A 73 -16.51 1.08 -0.67
C ALA A 73 -15.21 0.66 -1.34
N ALA A 74 -15.23 0.31 -2.63
CA ALA A 74 -14.00 0.08 -3.39
C ALA A 74 -13.08 1.32 -3.41
N GLY A 75 -13.65 2.52 -3.22
CA GLY A 75 -12.89 3.77 -3.16
C GLY A 75 -12.24 4.04 -1.81
N GLN A 76 -12.71 3.46 -0.70
CA GLN A 76 -12.17 3.75 0.64
C GLN A 76 -10.76 3.18 0.85
N PRO A 77 -10.48 1.90 0.55
CA PRO A 77 -9.13 1.35 0.50
C PRO A 77 -8.18 2.19 -0.37
N SER A 78 -8.60 2.56 -1.59
CA SER A 78 -7.80 3.40 -2.48
C SER A 78 -7.57 4.81 -1.95
N ARG A 79 -8.57 5.43 -1.30
CA ARG A 79 -8.44 6.76 -0.67
C ARG A 79 -7.48 6.74 0.51
N HIS A 80 -7.58 5.75 1.39
CA HIS A 80 -6.65 5.58 2.51
C HIS A 80 -5.24 5.30 2.02
N GLY A 81 -5.07 4.41 1.04
CA GLY A 81 -3.79 4.13 0.40
C GLY A 81 -3.15 5.39 -0.21
N ALA A 82 -3.92 6.18 -0.97
CA ALA A 82 -3.45 7.42 -1.58
C ALA A 82 -3.09 8.51 -0.54
N ALA A 83 -3.89 8.65 0.52
CA ALA A 83 -3.61 9.60 1.59
C ALA A 83 -2.32 9.26 2.34
N TRP A 84 -2.07 7.97 2.59
CA TRP A 84 -0.83 7.52 3.21
C TRP A 84 0.38 7.62 2.26
N ARG A 85 0.21 7.32 0.97
CA ARG A 85 1.24 7.57 -0.05
C ARG A 85 1.69 9.02 -0.03
N ALA A 86 0.76 9.97 -0.14
CA ALA A 86 1.08 11.41 -0.15
C ALA A 86 1.82 11.82 1.14
N ARG A 87 1.38 11.32 2.30
CA ARG A 87 2.03 11.60 3.58
C ARG A 87 3.47 11.07 3.66
N ILE A 88 3.75 9.93 3.03
CA ILE A 88 5.09 9.34 2.99
C ILE A 88 5.97 10.09 1.99
N GLU A 89 5.43 10.50 0.85
CA GLU A 89 6.12 11.38 -0.11
C GLU A 89 6.51 12.70 0.56
N ASP A 90 5.57 13.37 1.24
CA ASP A 90 5.81 14.60 1.98
C ASP A 90 6.92 14.43 3.03
N LEU A 91 6.90 13.31 3.77
CA LEU A 91 7.94 13.01 4.74
C LEU A 91 9.29 12.87 4.03
N LEU A 92 9.39 12.00 3.02
CA LEU A 92 10.66 11.68 2.35
C LEU A 92 11.25 12.92 1.66
N GLU A 93 10.41 13.82 1.12
CA GLU A 93 10.86 15.06 0.52
C GLU A 93 11.46 16.05 1.54
N GLN A 94 10.98 16.04 2.79
CA GLN A 94 11.49 16.88 3.87
C GLN A 94 12.80 16.36 4.50
N LEU A 95 13.20 15.12 4.21
CA LEU A 95 14.42 14.53 4.76
C LEU A 95 15.66 14.91 3.94
N GLU A 96 16.77 15.08 4.65
CA GLU A 96 18.10 15.14 4.08
C GLU A 96 18.42 13.83 3.32
N PRO A 97 19.27 13.86 2.27
CA PRO A 97 19.51 12.71 1.40
C PRO A 97 19.85 11.41 2.15
N ASP A 98 20.76 11.47 3.13
CA ASP A 98 21.20 10.29 3.89
C ASP A 98 20.08 9.74 4.78
N GLU A 99 19.30 10.62 5.41
CA GLU A 99 18.15 10.25 6.24
C GLU A 99 17.03 9.65 5.37
N ARG A 100 16.81 10.20 4.17
CA ARG A 100 15.86 9.68 3.19
C ARG A 100 16.22 8.25 2.78
N VAL A 101 17.49 7.97 2.50
CA VAL A 101 17.96 6.63 2.15
C VAL A 101 17.72 5.65 3.30
N ALA A 102 18.04 6.03 4.53
CA ALA A 102 17.83 5.20 5.71
C ALA A 102 16.34 4.91 5.97
N VAL A 103 15.49 5.93 5.87
CA VAL A 103 14.03 5.77 6.04
C VAL A 103 13.45 4.92 4.92
N ALA A 104 13.85 5.15 3.66
CA ALA A 104 13.40 4.35 2.52
C ALA A 104 13.82 2.87 2.66
N ALA A 105 15.03 2.59 3.15
CA ALA A 105 15.46 1.22 3.46
C ALA A 105 14.60 0.58 4.56
N GLY A 106 14.28 1.33 5.62
CA GLY A 106 13.39 0.88 6.68
C GLY A 106 11.97 0.58 6.19
N LEU A 107 11.43 1.39 5.28
CA LEU A 107 10.12 1.16 4.66
C LEU A 107 10.11 -0.10 3.77
N ARG A 108 11.19 -0.34 3.00
CA ARG A 108 11.31 -1.57 2.20
C ARG A 108 11.36 -2.82 3.08
N ALA A 109 12.19 -2.81 4.12
CA ALA A 109 12.29 -3.92 5.07
C ALA A 109 10.95 -4.20 5.76
N LEU A 110 10.17 -3.15 6.06
CA LEU A 110 8.84 -3.29 6.63
C LEU A 110 7.85 -3.94 5.64
N LEU A 111 7.93 -3.61 4.35
CA LEU A 111 7.09 -4.21 3.32
C LEU A 111 7.42 -5.69 3.11
N ASP A 112 8.70 -6.07 3.17
CA ASP A 112 9.14 -7.45 3.05
C ASP A 112 8.59 -8.35 4.18
N GLU A 113 8.32 -7.79 5.35
CA GLU A 113 7.73 -8.51 6.50
C GLU A 113 6.22 -8.72 6.38
N VAL A 114 5.54 -7.90 5.59
CA VAL A 114 4.07 -7.93 5.45
C VAL A 114 3.63 -8.49 4.10
N ALA A 115 4.53 -8.53 3.12
CA ALA A 115 4.34 -9.28 1.88
C ALA A 115 4.14 -10.77 2.24
N PRO A 116 2.94 -11.36 2.07
CA PRO A 116 2.87 -12.81 1.91
C PRO A 116 3.80 -13.23 0.76
N GLU A 117 4.29 -14.47 0.74
CA GLU A 117 5.14 -14.99 -0.35
C GLU A 117 4.54 -14.75 -1.76
N SER A 118 3.22 -14.50 -1.84
CA SER A 118 2.46 -14.16 -3.05
C SER A 118 2.34 -12.66 -3.40
N VAL A 119 2.77 -11.73 -2.53
CA VAL A 119 2.68 -10.27 -2.70
C VAL A 119 4.04 -9.60 -2.47
N ARG A 120 5.13 -10.26 -2.90
CA ARG A 120 6.22 -9.44 -3.45
C ARG A 120 5.62 -8.68 -4.62
N PRO A 121 5.90 -7.37 -4.81
CA PRO A 121 5.48 -6.70 -6.02
C PRO A 121 6.21 -7.40 -7.17
N ALA A 122 5.55 -8.39 -7.77
CA ALA A 122 5.79 -8.70 -9.16
C ALA A 122 5.59 -7.37 -9.88
N ALA A 123 6.64 -6.87 -10.51
CA ALA A 123 6.50 -5.77 -11.44
C ALA A 123 5.32 -6.12 -12.38
N GLY A 124 4.19 -5.41 -12.25
CA GLY A 124 2.96 -5.72 -12.98
C GLY A 124 1.64 -5.78 -12.18
N GLY A 125 1.61 -5.41 -10.90
CA GLY A 125 0.33 -5.21 -10.18
C GLY A 125 -0.53 -4.14 -10.88
N VAL A 126 -1.74 -4.50 -11.28
CA VAL A 126 -2.69 -3.58 -11.95
C VAL A 126 -3.63 -2.98 -10.91
N GLU A 127 -3.55 -1.67 -10.69
CA GLU A 127 -4.44 -0.92 -9.79
C GLU A 127 -5.07 0.27 -10.54
N GLY A 128 -6.34 0.58 -10.26
CA GLY A 128 -7.03 1.76 -10.80
C GLY A 128 -7.52 1.67 -12.26
N ASN A 129 -7.57 0.47 -12.87
CA ASN A 129 -7.93 0.31 -14.27
C ASN A 129 -9.43 0.05 -14.51
N VAL A 130 -9.95 0.63 -15.60
CA VAL A 130 -11.27 0.32 -16.16
C VAL A 130 -11.06 -0.34 -17.53
N PHE A 131 -11.52 -1.59 -17.68
CA PHE A 131 -11.40 -2.35 -18.92
C PHE A 131 -12.73 -2.36 -19.68
N LEU A 132 -12.74 -1.78 -20.88
CA LEU A 132 -13.90 -1.76 -21.77
C LEU A 132 -13.68 -2.75 -22.91
N GLY A 133 -13.74 -4.04 -22.60
CA GLY A 133 -13.57 -5.13 -23.54
C GLY A 133 -12.85 -6.35 -22.95
N PRO A 134 -12.70 -7.44 -23.72
CA PRO A 134 -12.00 -8.63 -23.26
C PRO A 134 -10.54 -8.30 -22.95
N THR A 135 -10.16 -8.41 -21.67
CA THR A 135 -8.83 -8.05 -21.20
C THR A 135 -8.23 -9.20 -20.41
N ALA A 136 -6.98 -9.53 -20.72
CA ALA A 136 -6.17 -10.48 -20.01
C ALA A 136 -5.00 -9.74 -19.34
N VAL A 137 -4.82 -9.96 -18.04
CA VAL A 137 -3.73 -9.39 -17.25
C VAL A 137 -2.95 -10.53 -16.62
N GLN A 138 -1.63 -10.48 -16.71
CA GLN A 138 -0.70 -11.35 -15.97
C GLN A 138 0.41 -10.51 -15.36
N SER A 139 0.85 -10.94 -14.17
CA SER A 139 1.96 -10.36 -13.42
C SER A 139 2.75 -11.48 -12.75
N GLY A 140 4.07 -11.35 -12.64
CA GLY A 140 4.97 -12.36 -12.06
C GLY A 140 5.84 -13.13 -13.09
N ASP A 141 6.67 -14.06 -12.58
CA ASP A 141 7.63 -14.83 -13.38
C ASP A 141 7.07 -16.19 -13.82
N GLY A 142 7.54 -16.70 -14.97
CA GLY A 142 7.10 -18.00 -15.51
C GLY A 142 5.72 -17.98 -16.19
N ASN A 143 5.21 -16.78 -16.49
CA ASN A 143 3.89 -16.61 -17.07
C ASN A 143 3.82 -17.07 -18.53
N VAL A 144 2.86 -17.94 -18.83
CA VAL A 144 2.43 -18.29 -20.19
C VAL A 144 0.94 -17.99 -20.28
N GLN A 145 0.54 -17.12 -21.21
CA GLN A 145 -0.88 -16.89 -21.54
C GLN A 145 -1.18 -17.28 -22.97
N VAL A 146 -2.24 -18.05 -23.14
CA VAL A 146 -2.86 -18.29 -24.45
C VAL A 146 -4.26 -17.71 -24.40
N ASN A 147 -4.40 -16.48 -24.91
CA ASN A 147 -5.68 -15.79 -24.94
C ASN A 147 -6.32 -15.96 -26.32
N ARG A 148 -7.56 -16.45 -26.35
CA ARG A 148 -8.41 -16.44 -27.55
C ARG A 148 -9.65 -15.61 -27.26
N PHE A 149 -9.69 -14.41 -27.81
CA PHE A 149 -10.85 -13.53 -27.72
C PHE A 149 -11.66 -13.63 -29.01
N GLY A 150 -12.89 -14.12 -28.90
CA GLY A 150 -13.79 -14.38 -30.02
C GLY A 150 -14.34 -15.80 -30.02
N SER A 151 -15.49 -16.02 -30.65
CA SER A 151 -16.13 -17.33 -30.81
C SER A 151 -15.88 -17.89 -32.21
N ARG A 152 -14.86 -18.76 -32.37
CA ARG A 152 -14.86 -19.89 -33.32
C ARG A 152 -13.65 -20.82 -33.11
N PRO A 153 -13.80 -22.13 -33.39
CA PRO A 153 -12.82 -23.18 -33.10
C PRO A 153 -11.57 -23.12 -33.98
#